data_AF-A0AAU8CLK7-F1
#
_entry.id   AF-A0AAU8CLK7-F1
#
_cell.length_a   1.000
_cell.length_b   1.000
_cell.length_c   1.000
_cell.angle_alpha   90.00
_cell.angle_beta   90.00
_cell.angle_gamma   90.00
#
_symmetry.space_group_name_H-M   'P 1'
#
loop_
_entity.id
_entity.type
_entity.pdbx_description
1 polymer ?
#
loop_
_entity_poly.entity_id
_entity_poly.type
_entity_poly.pdbx_seq_one_letter_code
_entity_poly.pdbx_strand_id
1 'polypeptide(L)'
;MEKTALEQALDQLEQAVATARAALESTEAAGDAAGAAALAVSGGVVDPFVFRFAIFVLAIFVGYYVVWSVTPALHTPLMAVTNAISSVIVVGALLAVGISASGLATGFGFVALTLASVNIFGGFLVTQRMLAMYKKKEK
;
A
#
# COMPACT_ATOMS: atom_id res chain seq x y z
N MET A 1 -41.24 -16.43 10.84
CA MET A 1 -40.06 -17.28 10.55
C MET A 1 -38.89 -16.62 11.22
N GLU A 2 -38.41 -17.24 12.29
CA GLU A 2 -37.19 -16.83 12.99
C GLU A 2 -36.03 -17.23 12.08
N LYS A 3 -35.33 -16.26 11.49
CA LYS A 3 -34.12 -16.54 10.71
C LYS A 3 -33.17 -17.31 11.61
N THR A 4 -32.67 -18.46 11.16
CA THR A 4 -31.71 -19.25 11.92
C THR A 4 -30.47 -18.41 12.18
N ALA A 5 -29.79 -18.59 13.32
CA ALA A 5 -28.57 -17.83 13.65
C ALA A 5 -27.50 -17.89 12.55
N LEU A 6 -27.52 -18.96 11.74
CA LEU A 6 -26.68 -19.16 10.56
C LEU A 6 -27.05 -18.22 9.40
N GLU A 7 -28.35 -17.95 9.16
CA GLU A 7 -28.81 -16.99 8.15
C GLU A 7 -28.45 -15.55 8.52
N GLN A 8 -28.54 -15.18 9.81
CA GLN A 8 -28.05 -13.88 10.27
C GLN A 8 -26.53 -13.72 10.13
N ALA A 9 -25.75 -14.78 10.38
CA ALA A 9 -24.30 -14.75 10.20
C ALA A 9 -23.89 -14.62 8.72
N LEU A 10 -24.63 -15.26 7.81
CA LEU A 10 -24.43 -15.13 6.37
C LEU A 10 -24.78 -13.73 5.87
N ASP A 11 -25.92 -13.16 6.32
CA ASP A 11 -26.32 -11.78 5.98
C ASP A 11 -25.26 -10.76 6.43
N GLN A 12 -24.69 -10.93 7.64
CA GLN A 12 -23.63 -10.05 8.16
C GLN A 12 -22.33 -10.16 7.37
N LEU A 13 -21.95 -11.37 6.93
CA LEU A 13 -20.80 -11.59 6.08
C LEU A 13 -20.98 -10.94 4.70
N GLU A 14 -22.17 -11.08 4.11
CA GLU A 14 -22.49 -10.48 2.81
C GLU A 14 -22.46 -8.94 2.89
N GLN A 15 -22.99 -8.36 3.96
CA GLN A 15 -22.89 -6.91 4.23
C GLN A 15 -21.44 -6.44 4.45
N ALA A 16 -20.63 -7.20 5.17
CA ALA A 16 -19.21 -6.88 5.38
C ALA A 16 -18.41 -6.91 4.06
N VAL A 17 -18.69 -7.88 3.19
CA VAL A 17 -18.08 -7.97 1.86
C VAL A 17 -18.55 -6.82 0.95
N ALA A 18 -19.84 -6.48 0.99
CA ALA A 18 -20.39 -5.38 0.20
C ALA A 18 -19.81 -4.01 0.60
N THR A 19 -19.66 -3.74 1.89
CA THR A 19 -19.02 -2.51 2.39
C THR A 19 -17.53 -2.45 2.07
N ALA A 20 -16.81 -3.58 2.13
CA ALA A 20 -15.42 -3.66 1.69
C ALA A 20 -15.25 -3.35 0.20
N ARG A 21 -16.15 -3.88 -0.67
CA ARG A 21 -16.15 -3.57 -2.11
C ARG A 21 -16.42 -2.09 -2.38
N ALA A 22 -17.42 -1.51 -1.73
CA ALA A 22 -17.74 -0.09 -1.88
C ALA A 22 -16.59 0.84 -1.42
N ALA A 23 -15.89 0.48 -0.33
CA ALA A 23 -14.72 1.22 0.14
C ALA A 23 -13.57 1.19 -0.88
N LEU A 24 -13.39 0.07 -1.57
CA LEU A 24 -12.36 -0.09 -2.60
C LEU A 24 -12.71 0.68 -3.87
N GLU A 25 -13.97 0.62 -4.33
CA GLU A 25 -14.46 1.45 -5.44
C GLU A 25 -14.29 2.94 -5.13
N SER A 26 -14.53 3.37 -3.89
CA SER A 26 -14.30 4.76 -3.48
C SER A 26 -12.82 5.16 -3.48
N THR A 27 -11.91 4.20 -3.29
CA THR A 27 -10.46 4.41 -3.31
C THR A 27 -9.94 4.53 -4.75
N GLU A 28 -10.41 3.65 -5.64
CA GLU A 28 -10.13 3.77 -7.08
C GLU A 28 -10.71 5.05 -7.65
N ALA A 29 -11.95 5.40 -7.28
CA ALA A 29 -12.60 6.65 -7.67
C ALA A 29 -11.85 7.88 -7.14
N ALA A 30 -11.26 7.83 -5.95
CA ALA A 30 -10.43 8.92 -5.43
C ALA A 30 -9.12 9.09 -6.23
N GLY A 31 -8.49 7.98 -6.62
CA GLY A 31 -7.31 7.98 -7.49
C GLY A 31 -7.61 8.52 -8.89
N ASP A 32 -8.74 8.10 -9.46
CA ASP A 32 -9.21 8.57 -10.76
C ASP A 32 -9.72 10.01 -10.70
N ALA A 33 -10.31 10.46 -9.59
CA ALA A 33 -10.69 11.85 -9.38
C ALA A 33 -9.48 12.77 -9.26
N ALA A 34 -8.40 12.33 -8.59
CA ALA A 34 -7.14 13.06 -8.57
C ALA A 34 -6.52 13.17 -9.97
N GLY A 35 -6.59 12.08 -10.76
CA GLY A 35 -6.17 12.09 -12.16
C GLY A 35 -7.04 12.98 -13.04
N ALA A 36 -8.36 12.93 -12.86
CA ALA A 36 -9.33 13.73 -13.58
C ALA A 36 -9.25 15.22 -13.22
N ALA A 37 -8.99 15.57 -11.95
CA ALA A 37 -8.82 16.95 -11.52
C ALA A 37 -7.55 17.57 -12.13
N ALA A 38 -6.45 16.82 -12.16
CA ALA A 38 -5.23 17.27 -12.83
C ALA A 38 -5.39 17.32 -14.36
N LEU A 39 -6.16 16.40 -14.94
CA LEU A 39 -6.52 16.41 -16.36
C LEU A 39 -7.44 17.59 -16.73
N ALA A 40 -8.37 17.95 -15.84
CA ALA A 40 -9.24 19.11 -16.00
C ALA A 40 -8.43 20.42 -15.95
N VAL A 41 -7.41 20.48 -15.09
CA VAL A 41 -6.47 21.61 -15.05
C VAL A 41 -5.61 21.69 -16.32
N SER A 42 -5.33 20.56 -16.99
CA SER A 42 -4.61 20.52 -18.27
C SER A 42 -5.50 20.68 -19.51
N GLY A 43 -6.81 20.88 -19.34
CA GLY A 43 -7.76 21.13 -20.45
C GLY A 43 -8.23 19.88 -21.19
N GLY A 44 -8.09 18.69 -20.60
CA GLY A 44 -8.62 17.43 -21.16
C GLY A 44 -7.78 16.79 -22.27
N VAL A 45 -6.55 17.26 -22.49
CA VAL A 45 -5.72 16.85 -23.63
C VAL A 45 -4.79 15.66 -23.32
N VAL A 46 -4.65 15.27 -22.04
CA VAL A 46 -3.66 14.27 -21.59
C VAL A 46 -4.32 12.92 -21.29
N ASP A 47 -3.87 11.86 -21.96
CA ASP A 47 -4.35 10.51 -21.70
C ASP A 47 -4.07 10.07 -20.23
N PRO A 48 -5.01 9.37 -19.54
CA PRO A 48 -4.80 8.90 -18.17
C PRO A 48 -3.52 8.05 -17.98
N PHE A 49 -3.11 7.29 -18.99
CA PHE A 49 -1.85 6.57 -18.97
C PHE A 49 -0.66 7.53 -18.96
N VAL A 50 -0.64 8.53 -19.84
CA VAL A 50 0.42 9.54 -19.91
C VAL A 50 0.49 10.32 -18.60
N PHE A 51 -0.65 10.59 -17.97
CA PHE A 51 -0.72 11.22 -16.66
C PHE A 51 -0.10 10.35 -15.55
N ARG A 52 -0.51 9.09 -15.43
CA ARG A 52 0.07 8.14 -14.46
C ARG A 52 1.57 7.93 -14.70
N PHE A 53 1.98 7.93 -15.97
CA PHE A 53 3.38 7.87 -16.36
C PHE A 53 4.17 9.12 -15.96
N ALA A 54 3.58 10.31 -16.11
CA ALA A 54 4.19 11.55 -15.64
C ALA A 54 4.39 11.53 -14.11
N ILE A 55 3.40 11.07 -13.34
CA ILE A 55 3.55 10.86 -11.88
C ILE A 55 4.70 9.90 -11.59
N PHE A 56 4.79 8.78 -12.32
CA PHE A 56 5.87 7.80 -12.15
C PHE A 56 7.25 8.44 -12.38
N VAL A 57 7.42 9.21 -13.46
CA VAL A 57 8.68 9.90 -13.75
C VAL A 57 9.01 10.95 -12.68
N LEU A 58 8.03 11.75 -12.25
CA LEU A 58 8.21 12.72 -11.16
C LEU A 58 8.60 12.04 -9.83
N ALA A 59 8.00 10.90 -9.52
CA ALA A 59 8.33 10.12 -8.33
C ALA A 59 9.77 9.61 -8.34
N ILE A 60 10.32 9.24 -9.51
CA ILE A 60 11.75 8.89 -9.66
C ILE A 60 12.64 10.07 -9.29
N PHE A 61 12.35 11.26 -9.82
CA PHE A 61 13.11 12.47 -9.48
C PHE A 61 13.06 12.76 -7.98
N VAL A 62 11.88 12.71 -7.37
CA VAL A 62 11.72 12.91 -5.92
C VAL A 62 12.53 11.87 -5.15
N GLY A 63 12.44 10.58 -5.50
CA GLY A 63 13.20 9.52 -4.86
C GLY A 63 14.72 9.73 -4.94
N TYR A 64 15.22 10.18 -6.09
CA TYR A 64 16.62 10.50 -6.29
C TYR A 64 17.10 11.63 -5.36
N TYR A 65 16.38 12.75 -5.30
CA TYR A 65 16.75 13.88 -4.43
C TYR A 65 16.65 13.55 -2.94
N VAL A 66 15.67 12.71 -2.55
CA VAL A 66 15.51 12.26 -1.16
C VAL A 66 16.71 11.41 -0.72
N VAL A 67 17.17 10.48 -1.56
CA VAL A 67 18.31 9.61 -1.23
C VAL A 67 19.64 10.36 -1.30
N TRP A 68 19.80 11.32 -2.21
CA TRP A 68 21.05 12.09 -2.31
C TRP A 68 21.28 13.00 -1.10
N SER A 69 20.21 13.44 -0.43
CA SER A 69 20.30 14.39 0.69
C SER A 69 20.60 13.71 2.05
N VAL A 70 21.07 12.46 2.07
CA VAL A 70 21.38 11.73 3.32
C VAL A 70 22.85 11.82 3.73
N THR A 71 23.10 11.87 5.04
CA THR A 71 24.46 11.83 5.58
C THR A 71 25.12 10.46 5.31
N PRO A 72 26.42 10.37 4.94
CA PRO A 72 27.07 9.11 4.58
C PRO A 72 27.00 8.00 5.66
N ALA A 73 26.98 8.40 6.94
CA ALA A 73 26.84 7.47 8.06
C ALA A 73 25.49 6.74 8.10
N LEU A 74 24.49 7.21 7.35
CA LEU A 74 23.13 6.68 7.33
C LEU A 74 22.81 5.82 6.10
N HIS A 75 23.75 5.57 5.19
CA HIS A 75 23.46 4.72 4.01
C HIS A 75 23.02 3.30 4.40
N THR A 76 23.63 2.70 5.42
CA THR A 76 23.25 1.36 5.90
C THR A 76 21.86 1.35 6.55
N PRO A 77 21.53 2.28 7.48
CA PRO A 77 20.15 2.45 7.95
C PRO A 77 19.15 2.77 6.83
N LEU A 78 19.52 3.59 5.84
CA LEU A 78 18.68 3.96 4.71
C LEU A 78 18.35 2.73 3.86
N MET A 79 19.33 1.86 3.62
CA MET A 79 19.11 0.60 2.92
C MET A 79 18.06 -0.25 3.64
N ALA A 80 18.11 -0.34 4.97
CA ALA A 80 17.11 -1.06 5.76
C ALA A 80 15.71 -0.42 5.67
N VAL A 81 15.61 0.92 5.68
CA VAL A 81 14.34 1.65 5.49
C VAL A 81 13.76 1.37 4.11
N THR A 82 14.57 1.44 3.05
CA THR A 82 14.08 1.21 1.68
C THR A 82 13.56 -0.21 1.49
N ASN A 83 14.12 -1.20 2.20
CA ASN A 83 13.58 -2.55 2.22
C ASN A 83 12.18 -2.59 2.87
N ALA A 84 12.01 -1.94 4.02
CA ALA A 84 10.70 -1.83 4.66
C ALA A 84 9.66 -1.11 3.76
N ILE A 85 10.05 0.00 3.12
CA ILE A 85 9.17 0.79 2.22
C ILE A 85 8.77 -0.02 0.97
N SER A 86 9.66 -0.87 0.45
CA SER A 86 9.36 -1.72 -0.71
C SER A 86 8.17 -2.67 -0.48
N SER A 87 7.77 -2.87 0.79
CA SER A 87 6.61 -3.66 1.18
C SER A 87 5.25 -3.01 0.89
N VAL A 88 5.19 -1.93 0.09
CA VAL A 88 3.95 -1.36 -0.46
C VAL A 88 3.09 -2.40 -1.20
N ILE A 89 3.71 -3.51 -1.62
CA ILE A 89 3.06 -4.71 -2.19
C ILE A 89 1.94 -5.25 -1.29
N VAL A 90 1.95 -4.97 0.02
CA VAL A 90 0.86 -5.32 0.96
C VAL A 90 -0.51 -4.83 0.49
N VAL A 91 -0.57 -3.66 -0.17
CA VAL A 91 -1.82 -3.11 -0.72
C VAL A 91 -2.38 -4.05 -1.80
N GLY A 92 -1.52 -4.52 -2.70
CA GLY A 92 -1.93 -5.48 -3.74
C GLY A 92 -2.35 -6.83 -3.16
N ALA A 93 -1.68 -7.30 -2.11
CA ALA A 93 -2.06 -8.54 -1.42
C ALA A 93 -3.44 -8.43 -0.74
N LEU A 94 -3.75 -7.29 -0.12
CA LEU A 94 -5.06 -7.03 0.48
C LEU A 94 -6.17 -7.00 -0.58
N LEU A 95 -5.93 -6.39 -1.74
CA LEU A 95 -6.87 -6.41 -2.86
C LEU A 95 -7.12 -7.84 -3.37
N ALA A 96 -6.05 -8.63 -3.50
CA ALA A 96 -6.14 -10.01 -3.95
C ALA A 96 -6.95 -10.90 -2.99
N VAL A 97 -6.81 -10.71 -1.68
CA VAL A 97 -7.58 -11.45 -0.67
C VAL A 97 -9.03 -10.96 -0.57
N GLY A 98 -9.24 -9.64 -0.61
CA GLY A 98 -10.54 -9.01 -0.35
C GLY A 98 -11.53 -9.04 -1.51
N ILE A 99 -11.05 -9.05 -2.76
CA ILE A 99 -11.91 -8.95 -3.96
C ILE A 99 -12.10 -10.29 -4.66
N SER A 100 -11.17 -11.24 -4.49
CA SER A 100 -11.14 -12.46 -5.31
C SER A 100 -12.39 -13.32 -5.17
N ALA A 101 -13.05 -13.57 -6.30
CA ALA A 101 -14.12 -14.57 -6.43
C ALA A 101 -13.57 -16.02 -6.54
N SER A 102 -12.25 -16.18 -6.71
CA SER A 102 -11.60 -17.49 -6.85
C SER A 102 -10.74 -17.82 -5.63
N GLY A 103 -10.88 -19.04 -5.10
CA GLY A 103 -10.13 -19.47 -3.91
C GLY A 103 -8.61 -19.51 -4.09
N LEU A 104 -8.13 -19.65 -5.34
CA LEU A 104 -6.69 -19.63 -5.64
C LEU A 104 -6.08 -18.23 -5.43
N ALA A 105 -6.74 -17.18 -5.91
CA ALA A 105 -6.23 -15.82 -5.75
C ALA A 105 -6.29 -15.36 -4.28
N THR A 106 -7.31 -15.78 -3.53
CA THR A 106 -7.35 -15.59 -2.06
C THR A 106 -6.22 -16.34 -1.37
N GLY A 107 -5.92 -17.58 -1.76
CA GLY A 107 -4.82 -18.37 -1.21
C GLY A 107 -3.44 -17.75 -1.44
N PHE A 108 -3.15 -17.35 -2.69
CA PHE A 108 -1.90 -16.65 -3.00
C PHE A 108 -1.83 -15.27 -2.35
N GLY A 109 -2.95 -14.53 -2.29
CA GLY A 109 -3.05 -13.26 -1.59
C GLY A 109 -2.74 -13.39 -0.10
N PHE A 110 -3.20 -14.46 0.55
CA PHE A 110 -2.94 -14.71 1.97
C PHE A 110 -1.43 -14.99 2.23
N VAL A 111 -0.80 -15.78 1.36
CA VAL A 111 0.65 -16.02 1.43
C VAL A 111 1.42 -14.72 1.19
N ALA A 112 1.04 -13.95 0.16
CA ALA A 112 1.66 -12.66 -0.14
C ALA A 112 1.51 -11.67 1.02
N LEU A 113 0.34 -11.61 1.66
CA LEU A 113 0.07 -10.76 2.80
C LEU A 113 0.93 -11.14 4.01
N THR A 114 1.10 -12.45 4.26
CA THR A 114 1.96 -12.96 5.33
C THR A 114 3.42 -12.58 5.09
N LEU A 115 3.93 -12.80 3.88
CA LEU A 115 5.31 -12.46 3.50
C LEU A 115 5.55 -10.95 3.54
N ALA A 116 4.61 -10.14 3.04
CA ALA A 116 4.68 -8.69 3.10
C ALA A 116 4.72 -8.19 4.55
N SER A 117 3.91 -8.78 5.44
CA SER A 117 3.91 -8.44 6.86
C SER A 117 5.27 -8.70 7.51
N VAL A 118 5.90 -9.85 7.23
CA VAL A 118 7.24 -10.16 7.74
C VAL A 118 8.27 -9.12 7.28
N ASN A 119 8.20 -8.68 6.02
CA ASN A 119 9.12 -7.66 5.51
C ASN A 119 8.89 -6.29 6.17
N ILE A 120 7.63 -5.87 6.36
CA ILE A 120 7.28 -4.63 7.07
C ILE A 120 7.86 -4.65 8.49
N PHE A 121 7.47 -5.64 9.29
CA PHE A 121 7.86 -5.69 10.69
C PHE A 121 9.36 -5.93 10.87
N GLY A 122 9.96 -6.83 10.08
CA GLY A 122 11.38 -7.11 10.10
C GLY A 122 12.22 -5.89 9.68
N GLY A 123 11.83 -5.25 8.58
CA GLY A 123 12.52 -4.07 8.05
C GLY A 123 12.49 -2.89 9.02
N PHE A 124 11.34 -2.59 9.62
CA PHE A 124 11.23 -1.49 10.58
C PHE A 124 11.90 -1.80 11.93
N LEU A 125 11.82 -3.03 12.44
CA LEU A 125 12.49 -3.41 13.69
C LEU A 125 14.01 -3.31 13.57
N VAL A 126 14.59 -3.82 12.48
CA VAL A 126 16.03 -3.76 12.24
C VAL A 126 16.47 -2.31 12.06
N THR A 127 15.71 -1.52 11.29
CA THR A 127 15.97 -0.09 11.11
C THR A 127 15.99 0.66 12.45
N GLN A 128 15.01 0.41 13.32
CA GLN A 128 14.95 1.05 14.63
C GLN A 128 16.17 0.70 15.48
N ARG A 129 16.61 -0.57 15.47
CA ARG A 129 17.84 -0.98 16.17
C ARG A 129 19.08 -0.29 15.60
N MET A 130 19.16 -0.13 14.28
CA MET A 130 20.25 0.59 13.61
C MET A 130 20.27 2.07 13.98
N LEU A 131 19.13 2.75 13.96
CA LEU A 131 19.02 4.17 14.30
C LEU A 131 19.20 4.43 15.80
N ALA A 132 18.82 3.49 16.66
CA ALA A 132 19.02 3.59 18.11
C ALA A 132 20.51 3.66 18.49
N MET A 133 21.40 3.09 17.67
CA MET A 133 22.86 3.18 17.89
C MET A 133 23.42 4.59 17.69
N TYR A 134 22.68 5.48 17.03
CA TYR A 134 23.05 6.89 16.83
C TYR A 134 22.42 7.84 17.86
N LYS A 135 21.53 7.34 18.73
CA LYS A 135 21.01 8.13 19.85
C LYS A 135 22.06 8.19 20.95
N LYS A 136 22.38 9.39 21.44
CA LYS A 136 23.17 9.54 22.68
C LYS A 136 22.41 8.85 23.81
N LYS A 137 23.09 7.98 24.58
CA LYS A 137 22.55 7.46 25.84
C LYS A 137 22.15 8.65 26.71
N GLU A 138 20.88 8.72 27.09
CA GLU A 138 20.46 9.57 28.20
C GLU A 138 21.28 9.15 29.42
N LYS A 139 21.89 10.14 30.09
CA LYS A 139 22.67 9.94 31.30
C LYS A 139 21.74 9.63 32.47
#